data_AF-A0A4R3A3J5-F1
#
_entry.id   AF-A0A4R3A3J5-F1
#
_cell.length_a   1.000
_cell.length_b   1.000
_cell.length_c   1.000
_cell.angle_alpha   90.00
_cell.angle_beta   90.00
_cell.angle_gamma   90.00
#
_symmetry.space_group_name_H-M   'P 1'
#
loop_
_entity.id
_entity.type
_entity.pdbx_description
1 polymer ?
#
loop_
_entity_poly.entity_id
_entity_poly.type
_entity_poly.pdbx_seq_one_letter_code
_entity_poly.pdbx_strand_id
1 'polypeptide(L)' 'MQTEFEKLLIDSLLQGKTQPEIARELKEKGHNPYSLSSIEKTLNDLKRKHNAHTLFQLGAIITLKRYINKKE' A
#
# COMPACT_ATOMS: atom_id res chain seq x y z
N MET A 1 11.00 -5.27 7.48
CA MET A 1 9.70 -5.95 7.72
C MET A 1 8.59 -4.93 7.49
N GLN A 2 7.53 -5.28 6.78
CA GLN A 2 6.35 -4.40 6.62
C GLN A 2 5.38 -4.63 7.78
N THR A 3 4.80 -3.57 8.32
CA THR A 3 3.74 -3.64 9.33
C THR A 3 2.44 -4.20 8.71
N GLU A 4 1.54 -4.73 9.55
CA GLU A 4 0.22 -5.19 9.07
C GLU A 4 -0.56 -4.07 8.37
N PHE A 5 -0.46 -2.84 8.86
CA PHE A 5 -1.08 -1.69 8.22
C PHE A 5 -0.51 -1.41 6.82
N GLU A 6 0.81 -1.47 6.67
CA GLU A 6 1.46 -1.31 5.36
C GLU A 6 1.03 -2.41 4.37
N LYS A 7 0.88 -3.66 4.84
CA LYS A 7 0.38 -4.76 4.01
C LYS A 7 -1.04 -4.49 3.50
N LEU A 8 -1.94 -4.04 4.38
CA LEU A 8 -3.30 -3.67 4.00
C LEU A 8 -3.31 -2.58 2.92
N LEU A 9 -2.52 -1.51 3.11
CA LEU A 9 -2.42 -0.44 2.12
C LEU A 9 -1.87 -0.93 0.78
N ILE A 10 -0.86 -1.80 0.80
CA ILE A 10 -0.28 -2.39 -0.40
C ILE A 10 -1.31 -3.25 -1.12
N ASP A 11 -2.05 -4.10 -0.40
CA ASP A 11 -3.02 -4.98 -1.02
C ASP A 11 -4.18 -4.18 -1.63
N SER A 12 -4.69 -3.15 -0.94
CA SER A 12 -5.71 -2.26 -1.52
C SER A 12 -5.16 -1.45 -2.72
N LEU A 13 -3.90 -1.01 -2.68
CA LEU A 13 -3.24 -0.35 -3.82
C LEU A 13 -3.13 -1.28 -5.03
N LEU A 14 -2.74 -2.54 -4.83
CA LEU A 14 -2.63 -3.54 -5.90
C LEU A 14 -3.98 -3.93 -6.50
N GLN A 15 -5.07 -3.70 -5.77
CA GLN A 15 -6.44 -3.81 -6.29
C GLN A 15 -6.87 -2.57 -7.11
N GLY A 16 -6.02 -1.56 -7.25
CA GLY A 16 -6.31 -0.34 -8.02
C GLY A 16 -7.12 0.71 -7.28
N LYS A 17 -7.28 0.58 -5.95
CA LYS A 17 -8.04 1.53 -5.14
C LYS A 17 -7.30 2.86 -4.98
N THR A 18 -8.08 3.94 -5.02
CA THR A 18 -7.64 5.30 -4.69
C THR A 18 -7.53 5.50 -3.18
N GLN A 19 -6.76 6.48 -2.71
CA GLN A 19 -6.61 6.75 -1.27
C GLN A 19 -7.95 7.00 -0.54
N PRO A 20 -8.94 7.70 -1.12
CA PRO A 20 -10.28 7.82 -0.53
C PRO A 20 -11.03 6.49 -0.42
N GLU A 21 -10.91 5.60 -1.40
CA GLU A 21 -11.51 4.26 -1.35
C GLU A 21 -10.85 3.40 -0.28
N ILE A 22 -9.51 3.47 -0.16
CA ILE A 22 -8.76 2.81 0.90
C ILE A 22 -9.22 3.31 2.29
N ALA A 23 -9.35 4.63 2.46
CA ALA A 23 -9.82 5.23 3.70
C ALA A 23 -11.21 4.71 4.10
N ARG A 24 -12.13 4.66 3.13
CA ARG A 24 -13.48 4.14 3.33
C ARG A 24 -13.46 2.67 3.74
N GLU A 25 -12.73 1.84 3.02
CA GLU A 25 -12.61 0.41 3.31
C GLU A 25 -12.01 0.15 4.70
N LEU A 26 -10.95 0.86 5.08
CA LEU A 26 -10.35 0.72 6.41
C LEU A 26 -11.35 1.09 7.51
N LYS A 27 -12.11 2.18 7.32
CA LYS A 27 -13.16 2.59 8.26
C LYS A 27 -14.26 1.54 8.38
N GLU A 28 -14.76 1.01 7.26
CA GLU A 28 -15.80 -0.02 7.21
C GLU A 28 -15.35 -1.32 7.89
N LYS A 29 -14.07 -1.67 7.77
CA LYS A 29 -13.47 -2.84 8.41
C LYS A 29 -13.01 -2.61 9.86
N GLY A 30 -13.22 -1.41 10.41
CA GLY A 30 -12.79 -1.06 11.77
C GLY A 30 -11.26 -0.96 11.96
N HIS A 31 -10.50 -0.82 10.87
CA HIS A 31 -9.06 -0.67 10.91
C HIS A 31 -8.65 0.80 11.13
N ASN A 32 -7.71 1.02 12.05
CA ASN A 32 -7.09 2.31 12.28
C ASN A 32 -5.59 2.28 11.93
N PRO A 33 -5.02 3.37 11.39
CA PRO A 33 -5.68 4.64 11.04
C PRO A 33 -6.38 4.60 9.68
N TYR A 34 -7.49 5.34 9.53
CA TYR A 34 -8.24 5.46 8.26
C TYR A 34 -8.31 6.90 7.71
N SER A 35 -7.58 7.85 8.30
CA SER A 35 -7.55 9.23 7.77
C SER A 35 -6.71 9.33 6.51
N LEU A 36 -7.13 10.18 5.56
CA LEU A 36 -6.42 10.40 4.31
C LEU A 36 -4.96 10.80 4.53
N SER A 37 -4.68 11.71 5.48
CA SER A 37 -3.32 12.15 5.79
C SER A 37 -2.43 11.01 6.30
N SER A 38 -2.97 10.09 7.10
CA SER A 38 -2.21 8.93 7.59
C SER A 38 -1.90 7.94 6.46
N ILE A 39 -2.89 7.71 5.59
CA ILE A 39 -2.75 6.84 4.41
C ILE A 39 -1.71 7.44 3.46
N GLU A 40 -1.83 8.72 3.14
CA GLU A 40 -0.90 9.43 2.26
C GLU A 40 0.52 9.40 2.81
N LYS A 41 0.70 9.69 4.10
CA LYS A 41 2.01 9.63 4.76
C LYS A 41 2.62 8.23 4.64
N THR A 42 1.83 7.20 4.94
CA THR A 42 2.30 5.81 4.88
C THR A 42 2.65 5.37 3.46
N LEU A 43 1.83 5.73 2.46
CA LEU A 43 2.12 5.46 1.05
C LEU A 43 3.37 6.21 0.56
N ASN A 44 3.60 7.43 1.04
CA ASN A 44 4.82 8.19 0.75
C ASN A 44 6.06 7.54 1.36
N ASP A 45 5.97 7.04 2.59
CA ASP A 45 7.05 6.30 3.24
C ASP A 45 7.32 4.97 2.52
N LEU A 46 6.29 4.25 2.08
CA LEU A 46 6.43 3.04 1.26
C LEU A 46 7.10 3.33 -0.08
N LYS A 47 6.72 4.41 -0.76
CA LYS A 47 7.41 4.86 -1.99
C LYS A 47 8.90 5.07 -1.74
N ARG A 48 9.27 5.79 -0.67
CA ARG A 48 10.68 6.02 -0.30
C ARG A 48 11.42 4.71 -0.02
N LYS A 49 10.84 3.82 0.78
CA LYS A 49 11.41 2.50 1.11
C LYS A 49 11.67 1.63 -0.13
N HIS A 50 10.88 1.81 -1.18
CA HIS A 50 10.97 1.04 -2.42
C HIS A 50 11.63 1.81 -3.58
N ASN A 51 12.15 3.03 -3.35
CA ASN A 51 12.67 3.92 -4.38
C ASN A 51 11.70 4.14 -5.56
N ALA A 52 10.41 4.29 -5.25
CA ALA A 52 9.36 4.55 -6.24
C ALA A 52 8.98 6.04 -6.28
N HIS A 53 8.78 6.58 -7.48
CA HIS A 53 8.33 7.96 -7.67
C HIS A 53 6.80 8.08 -7.64
N THR A 54 6.10 7.07 -8.14
CA THR A 54 4.62 7.04 -8.23
C THR A 54 4.05 5.83 -7.50
N LEU A 55 2.76 5.88 -7.14
CA LEU A 55 2.06 4.73 -6.57
C LEU A 55 1.99 3.56 -7.55
N PHE A 56 1.92 3.86 -8.86
CA PHE A 56 2.00 2.85 -9.90
C PHE A 56 3.36 2.13 -9.89
N GLN A 57 4.47 2.89 -9.86
CA GLN A 57 5.81 2.29 -9.72
C GLN A 57 5.93 1.46 -8.44
N LEU A 58 5.40 1.95 -7.32
CA LEU A 58 5.37 1.19 -6.06
C LEU A 58 4.67 -0.16 -6.25
N GLY A 59 3.48 -0.16 -6.84
CA GLY A 59 2.71 -1.39 -7.13
C GLY A 59 3.46 -2.35 -8.06
N ALA A 60 4.09 -1.83 -9.13
CA ALA A 60 4.87 -2.64 -10.06
C ALA A 60 6.08 -3.31 -9.38
N ILE A 61 6.85 -2.55 -8.60
CA ILE A 61 8.03 -3.07 -7.87
C ILE A 61 7.61 -4.17 -6.88
N ILE A 62 6.54 -3.94 -6.12
CA ILE A 62 6.06 -4.93 -5.13
C ILE A 62 5.57 -6.20 -5.84
N THR A 63 4.80 -6.07 -6.92
CA THR A 63 4.30 -7.20 -7.70
C THR A 63 5.44 -8.04 -8.27
N LEU A 64 6.47 -7.39 -8.83
CA LEU A 64 7.64 -8.09 -9.37
C LEU A 64 8.39 -8.86 -8.27
N LYS A 65 8.62 -8.25 -7.10
CA LYS A 65 9.24 -8.94 -5.95
C LYS A 65 8.42 -10.15 -5.51
N ARG A 66 7.09 -10.01 -5.41
CA ARG A 66 6.19 -11.13 -5.06
C ARG A 66 6.25 -12.26 -6.09
N TYR A 67 6.39 -11.94 -7.38
CA TYR A 67 6.49 -12.92 -8.44
C TYR A 67 7.83 -13.69 -8.39
N ILE A 68 8.94 -13.00 -8.17
CA ILE A 68 10.28 -13.61 -8.06
C ILE A 68 10.32 -14.55 -6.84
N ASN A 69 9.87 -14.08 -5.67
CA ASN A 69 9.88 -14.87 -4.43
C ASN A 69 8.95 -16.10 -4.45
N LYS A 70 8.01 -16.17 -5.40
CA LYS A 70 7.16 -17.37 -5.58
C LYS A 70 7.83 -18.46 -6.43
N LYS A 71 8.90 -18.12 -7.15
CA LYS A 71 9.65 -19.06 -8.00
C LYS A 71 10.81 -19.74 -7.27
N GLU A 72 11.24 -19.20 -6.13
CA GLU A 72 12.21 -19.82 -5.21
C GLU A 72 11.48 -20.70 -4.19
#